data_AF-A0A392MBS0-F1
#
_entry.id   AF-A0A392MBS0-F1
#
_cell.length_a   1.000
_cell.length_b   1.000
_cell.length_c   1.000
_cell.angle_alpha   90.00
_cell.angle_beta   90.00
_cell.angle_gamma   90.00
#
_symmetry.space_group_name_H-M   'P 1'
#
loop_
_entity.id
_entity.type
_entity.pdbx_description
1 polymer ?
#
loop_
_entity_poly.entity_id
_entity_poly.type
_entity_poly.pdbx_seq_one_letter_code
_entity_poly.pdbx_strand_id
1 'polypeptide(L)'
;MTSIFLVAVLLLIPILFLLRRTKPSKRVPPGSLGIPIIGQSLGLLRSMRANTAEKWIEDRINKYGPISKLSLFGKPTVLIHGQAANKFIFANGGDSIVNQQTQSVKMILGD
;
A
#
# COMPACT_ATOMS: atom_id res chain seq x y z
N MET A 1 -36.83 6.71 -9.41
CA MET A 1 -36.36 5.32 -9.20
C MET A 1 -34.84 5.24 -9.30
N THR A 2 -34.23 5.61 -10.43
CA THR A 2 -32.76 5.56 -10.63
C THR A 2 -31.96 6.48 -9.70
N SER A 3 -32.43 7.71 -9.47
CA SER A 3 -31.80 8.68 -8.55
C SER A 3 -31.82 8.22 -7.09
N ILE A 4 -32.91 7.59 -6.64
CA ILE A 4 -33.01 7.01 -5.29
C ILE A 4 -32.00 5.86 -5.13
N PHE A 5 -31.88 5.02 -6.16
CA PHE A 5 -30.92 3.91 -6.17
C PHE A 5 -29.47 4.40 -6.11
N LEU A 6 -29.13 5.46 -6.86
CA LEU A 6 -27.80 6.08 -6.83
C LEU A 6 -27.46 6.66 -5.45
N VAL A 7 -28.40 7.36 -4.83
CA VAL A 7 -28.22 7.92 -3.48
C VAL A 7 -28.06 6.81 -2.44
N ALA A 8 -28.87 5.74 -2.53
CA ALA A 8 -28.75 4.59 -1.65
C ALA A 8 -27.37 3.91 -1.78
N VAL A 9 -26.89 3.69 -3.00
CA VAL A 9 -25.55 3.13 -3.25
C VAL A 9 -24.45 4.04 -2.70
N LEU A 10 -24.53 5.36 -2.94
CA LEU A 10 -23.56 6.33 -2.43
C LEU A 10 -23.45 6.33 -0.89
N LEU A 11 -24.57 6.11 -0.20
CA LEU A 11 -24.62 6.07 1.27
C LEU A 11 -24.26 4.69 1.85
N LEU A 12 -24.66 3.60 1.20
CA LEU A 12 -24.40 2.23 1.68
C LEU A 12 -22.92 1.84 1.54
N ILE A 13 -22.25 2.28 0.48
CA ILE A 13 -20.82 1.99 0.25
C ILE A 13 -19.94 2.41 1.44
N PRO A 14 -19.93 3.67 1.91
CA PRO A 14 -19.10 4.09 3.04
C PRO A 14 -19.49 3.42 4.36
N ILE A 15 -20.78 3.13 4.57
CA ILE A 15 -21.27 2.42 5.77
C ILE A 15 -20.73 0.97 5.79
N LEU A 16 -20.80 0.27 4.66
CA LEU A 16 -20.24 -1.08 4.52
C LEU A 16 -18.72 -1.07 4.74
N PHE A 17 -18.02 -0.01 4.29
CA PHE A 17 -16.59 0.16 4.53
C PHE A 17 -16.24 0.45 5.99
N LEU A 18 -17.05 1.25 6.70
CA LEU A 18 -16.87 1.50 8.13
C LEU A 18 -17.09 0.21 8.95
N LEU A 19 -18.06 -0.61 8.55
CA LEU A 19 -18.33 -1.92 9.15
C LEU A 19 -17.23 -2.95 8.89
N ARG A 20 -16.51 -2.84 7.77
CA ARG A 20 -15.41 -3.75 7.41
C ARG A 20 -14.08 -3.43 8.10
N ARG A 21 -14.06 -2.52 9.09
CA ARG A 21 -12.85 -2.23 9.89
C ARG A 21 -12.41 -3.49 10.64
N THR A 22 -11.42 -4.17 10.09
CA THR A 22 -10.75 -5.31 10.72
C THR A 22 -10.04 -4.86 11.99
N LYS A 23 -10.28 -5.54 13.11
CA LYS A 23 -9.54 -5.32 14.37
C LYS A 23 -8.04 -5.39 14.09
N PRO A 24 -7.23 -4.43 14.56
CA PRO A 24 -5.79 -4.49 14.37
C PRO A 24 -5.26 -5.74 15.08
N SER A 25 -4.67 -6.66 14.32
CA SER A 25 -3.90 -7.77 14.89
C SER A 25 -2.72 -7.18 15.68
N LYS A 26 -2.44 -7.71 16.87
CA LYS A 26 -1.36 -7.21 17.75
C LYS A 26 0.05 -7.44 17.18
N ARG A 27 0.20 -8.22 16.10
CA ARG A 27 1.51 -8.60 15.51
C ARG A 27 1.68 -8.08 14.07
N VAL A 28 1.29 -6.85 13.78
CA VAL A 28 1.54 -6.25 12.46
C VAL A 28 2.32 -4.94 12.58
N PRO A 29 3.11 -4.58 11.56
CA PRO A 29 3.80 -3.30 11.54
C PRO A 29 2.85 -2.11 11.74
N PRO A 30 3.34 -1.00 12.30
CA PRO A 30 2.59 0.25 12.40
C PRO A 30 2.20 0.77 11.01
N GLY A 31 1.16 1.58 10.93
CA GLY A 31 0.70 2.17 9.66
C GLY A 31 -0.76 1.87 9.33
N SER A 32 -1.28 2.56 8.30
CA SER A 32 -2.64 2.39 7.79
C SER A 32 -2.60 1.85 6.36
N LEU A 33 -3.49 0.92 6.06
CA LEU A 33 -3.69 0.42 4.69
C LEU A 33 -4.31 1.49 3.76
N GLY A 34 -4.78 2.62 4.30
CA GLY A 34 -5.35 3.71 3.52
C GLY A 34 -6.80 3.45 3.09
N ILE A 35 -7.21 4.07 1.98
CA ILE A 35 -8.54 3.87 1.43
C ILE A 35 -8.70 2.44 0.88
N PRO A 36 -9.89 1.83 0.95
CA PRO A 36 -10.13 0.52 0.35
C PRO A 36 -9.77 0.51 -1.14
N ILE A 37 -9.30 -0.65 -1.64
CA ILE A 37 -8.95 -0.91 -3.05
C ILE A 37 -7.69 -0.19 -3.55
N ILE A 38 -7.55 1.12 -3.32
CA ILE A 38 -6.44 1.92 -3.86
C ILE A 38 -5.33 2.13 -2.83
N GLY A 39 -5.66 2.12 -1.54
CA GLY A 39 -4.71 2.33 -0.46
C GLY A 39 -4.04 3.69 -0.52
N GLN A 40 -2.72 3.70 -0.64
CA GLN A 40 -1.87 4.89 -0.69
C GLN A 40 -1.29 5.13 -2.09
N SER A 41 -1.73 4.36 -3.10
CA SER A 41 -1.15 4.35 -4.45
C SER A 41 -1.18 5.70 -5.15
N LEU A 42 -2.30 6.44 -5.03
CA LEU A 42 -2.43 7.75 -5.67
C LEU A 42 -1.45 8.76 -5.09
N GLY A 43 -1.19 8.70 -3.78
CA GLY A 43 -0.19 9.54 -3.13
C GLY A 43 1.20 9.24 -3.68
N LEU A 44 1.58 7.97 -3.74
CA LEU A 44 2.85 7.54 -4.29
C LEU A 44 3.00 7.94 -5.76
N LEU A 45 2.01 7.64 -6.62
CA LEU A 45 2.03 7.97 -8.05
C LEU A 45 2.11 9.48 -8.29
N ARG A 46 1.41 10.29 -7.48
CA ARG A 46 1.50 11.75 -7.53
C ARG A 46 2.91 12.22 -7.19
N SER A 47 3.51 11.67 -6.13
CA SER A 47 4.88 12.00 -5.75
C SER A 47 5.91 11.55 -6.78
N MET A 48 5.74 10.39 -7.41
CA MET A 48 6.58 9.94 -8.53
C MET A 48 6.49 10.90 -9.72
N ARG A 49 5.26 11.28 -10.13
CA ARG A 49 5.06 12.24 -11.23
C ARG A 49 5.67 13.60 -10.95
N ALA A 50 5.74 13.99 -9.68
CA ALA A 50 6.33 15.24 -9.23
C ALA A 50 7.83 15.14 -8.88
N ASN A 51 8.50 13.99 -9.09
CA ASN A 51 9.88 13.74 -8.65
C ASN A 51 10.12 14.03 -7.16
N THR A 52 9.18 13.61 -6.31
CA THR A 52 9.22 13.78 -4.83
C THR A 52 8.90 12.46 -4.10
N ALA A 53 9.16 11.33 -4.76
CA ALA A 53 8.87 10.00 -4.18
C ALA A 53 9.72 9.72 -2.94
N GLU A 54 10.96 10.18 -2.93
CA GLU A 54 11.91 10.07 -1.83
C GLU A 54 11.35 10.75 -0.58
N LYS A 55 10.86 11.99 -0.73
CA LYS A 55 10.22 12.73 0.36
C LYS A 55 8.97 12.02 0.88
N TRP A 56 8.15 11.47 -0.02
CA TRP A 56 6.97 10.69 0.38
C TRP A 56 7.32 9.46 1.22
N ILE A 57 8.43 8.80 0.89
CA ILE A 57 8.97 7.67 1.66
C ILE A 57 9.53 8.15 3.00
N GLU A 58 10.31 9.23 3.00
CA GLU A 58 10.90 9.83 4.21
C GLU A 58 9.84 10.26 5.22
N ASP A 59 8.82 10.99 4.78
CA ASP A 59 7.69 11.42 5.61
C ASP A 59 6.99 10.22 6.26
N ARG A 60 6.90 9.10 5.54
CA ARG A 60 6.33 7.85 6.05
C ARG A 60 7.24 7.19 7.09
N ILE A 61 8.54 7.14 6.85
CA ILE A 61 9.53 6.61 7.80
C ILE A 61 9.51 7.44 9.08
N ASN A 62 9.50 8.77 8.97
CA ASN A 62 9.42 9.68 10.12
C ASN A 62 8.13 9.47 10.93
N LYS A 63 7.02 9.14 10.26
CA LYS A 63 5.72 8.96 10.91
C LYS A 63 5.50 7.59 11.54
N TYR A 64 5.96 6.51 10.90
CA TYR A 64 5.64 5.13 11.30
C TYR A 64 6.86 4.28 11.66
N GLY A 65 8.07 4.81 11.45
CA GLY A 65 9.32 4.08 11.61
C GLY A 65 9.78 3.37 10.33
N PRO A 66 10.95 2.71 10.39
CA PRO A 66 11.59 2.07 9.24
C PRO A 66 10.84 0.85 8.70
N ILE A 67 9.90 0.29 9.46
CA ILE A 67 9.05 -0.84 9.03
C ILE A 67 7.59 -0.42 9.24
N SER A 68 6.83 -0.30 8.15
CA SER A 68 5.44 0.12 8.21
C SER A 68 4.55 -0.58 7.19
N LYS A 69 3.27 -0.75 7.51
CA LYS A 69 2.27 -1.32 6.59
C LYS A 69 1.52 -0.22 5.84
N LEU A 70 1.16 -0.54 4.60
CA LEU A 70 0.33 0.27 3.72
C LEU A 70 -0.34 -0.63 2.68
N SER A 71 -1.10 -0.05 1.76
CA SER A 71 -1.57 -0.77 0.57
C SER A 71 -1.14 0.01 -0.66
N LEU A 72 -0.52 -0.68 -1.62
CA LEU A 72 -0.13 -0.14 -2.92
C LEU A 72 -0.69 -1.04 -4.01
N PHE A 73 -1.24 -0.42 -5.06
CA PHE A 73 -1.84 -1.07 -6.22
C PHE A 73 -2.84 -2.18 -5.86
N GLY A 74 -3.65 -1.93 -4.81
CA GLY A 74 -4.64 -2.88 -4.29
C GLY A 74 -4.08 -4.07 -3.53
N LYS A 75 -2.78 -4.10 -3.24
CA LYS A 75 -2.14 -5.13 -2.44
C LYS A 75 -1.68 -4.57 -1.10
N PRO A 76 -1.93 -5.26 0.03
CA PRO A 76 -1.26 -4.98 1.28
C PRO A 76 0.26 -5.09 1.10
N THR A 77 0.99 -4.08 1.55
CA THR A 77 2.43 -3.96 1.36
C THR A 77 3.08 -3.57 2.68
N VAL A 78 4.28 -4.08 2.92
CA VAL A 78 5.15 -3.63 4.01
C VAL A 78 6.29 -2.84 3.39
N LEU A 79 6.42 -1.58 3.78
CA LEU A 79 7.60 -0.77 3.50
C LEU A 79 8.64 -1.06 4.57
N ILE A 80 9.83 -1.43 4.12
CA ILE A 80 11.01 -1.64 4.96
C ILE A 80 12.14 -0.72 4.47
N HIS A 81 12.88 -0.14 5.41
CA HIS A 81 13.96 0.80 5.13
C HIS A 81 15.17 0.51 6.02
N GLY A 82 16.37 0.75 5.48
CA GLY A 82 17.64 0.66 6.20
C GLY A 82 18.51 -0.53 5.79
N GLN A 83 19.73 -0.57 6.33
CA GLN A 83 20.74 -1.57 5.97
C GLN A 83 20.28 -3.01 6.27
N ALA A 84 19.64 -3.23 7.42
CA ALA A 84 19.12 -4.54 7.80
C ALA A 84 18.01 -5.01 6.85
N ALA A 85 17.15 -4.10 6.38
CA ALA A 85 16.12 -4.40 5.39
C ALA A 85 16.73 -4.82 4.05
N ASN A 86 17.74 -4.09 3.57
CA ASN A 86 18.45 -4.44 2.34
C ASN A 86 19.10 -5.83 2.46
N LYS A 87 19.81 -6.10 3.57
CA LYS A 87 20.39 -7.42 3.81
C LYS A 87 19.32 -8.51 3.85
N PHE A 88 18.18 -8.26 4.50
CA PHE A 88 17.08 -9.22 4.58
C PHE A 88 16.49 -9.55 3.20
N ILE A 89 16.34 -8.57 2.30
CA ILE A 89 15.83 -8.79 0.95
C ILE A 89 16.85 -9.51 0.07
N PHE A 90 18.11 -9.05 0.07
CA PHE A 90 19.11 -9.53 -0.90
C PHE A 90 19.87 -10.79 -0.46
N ALA A 91 19.94 -11.10 0.84
CA ALA A 91 20.65 -12.28 1.32
C ALA A 91 19.82 -13.57 1.28
N ASN A 92 18.55 -13.51 0.85
CA ASN A 92 17.58 -14.57 1.12
C ASN A 92 17.55 -15.72 0.09
N GLY A 93 18.57 -15.87 -0.75
CA GLY A 93 18.73 -17.02 -1.67
C GLY A 93 17.65 -17.25 -2.73
N GLY A 94 16.54 -16.49 -2.71
CA GLY A 94 15.40 -16.62 -3.61
C GLY A 94 14.25 -17.50 -3.10
N ASP A 95 14.41 -18.23 -1.99
CA ASP A 95 13.42 -19.23 -1.55
C ASP A 95 12.18 -18.63 -0.86
N SER A 96 12.34 -17.49 -0.17
CA SER A 96 11.25 -16.91 0.63
C SER A 96 10.79 -15.52 0.17
N ILE A 97 11.60 -14.82 -0.62
CA ILE A 97 11.31 -13.48 -1.13
C ILE A 97 11.63 -13.46 -2.62
N VAL A 98 10.61 -13.20 -3.43
CA VAL A 98 10.71 -13.10 -4.89
C VAL A 98 10.32 -11.70 -5.35
N ASN A 99 10.92 -11.25 -6.44
CA ASN A 99 10.57 -9.97 -7.05
C ASN A 99 9.14 -10.03 -7.63
N GLN A 100 8.19 -9.34 -6.99
CA GLN A 100 6.79 -9.32 -7.41
C GLN A 100 6.38 -7.94 -7.93
N GLN A 101 6.74 -7.64 -9.17
CA GLN A 101 6.35 -6.41 -9.88
C GLN A 101 4.88 -6.42 -10.29
N THR A 102 4.35 -5.22 -10.59
CA THR A 102 3.03 -5.08 -11.20
C THR A 102 3.02 -5.61 -12.63
N GLN A 103 1.86 -6.07 -13.09
CA GLN A 103 1.70 -6.66 -14.43
C GLN A 103 2.14 -5.71 -15.55
N SER A 104 1.86 -4.41 -15.39
CA SER A 104 2.30 -3.38 -16.33
C SER A 104 3.83 -3.29 -16.44
N VAL A 105 4.55 -3.43 -15.33
CA VAL A 105 6.02 -3.37 -15.32
C VAL A 105 6.60 -4.62 -15.98
N LYS A 106 6.08 -5.81 -15.66
CA LYS A 106 6.46 -7.08 -16.30
C LYS A 106 6.22 -7.05 -17.81
N MET A 107 5.09 -6.50 -18.25
CA MET A 107 4.74 -6.38 -19.67
C MET A 107 5.72 -5.51 -20.46
N ILE A 108 6.30 -4.49 -19.82
CA ILE A 108 7.21 -3.54 -20.48
C ILE A 108 8.68 -3.99 -20.37
N LEU A 109 9.09 -4.47 -19.20
CA LEU A 109 10.48 -4.77 -18.88
C LEU A 109 10.86 -6.26 -19.03
N GLY A 110 9.87 -7.13 -19.23
CA GLY A 110 10.06 -8.58 -19.13
C GLY A 110 9.96 -9.07 -17.68
N ASP A 111 10.06 -10.39 -17.52
CA ASP A 111 10.15 -11.04 -16.20
C ASP A 111 11.59 -11.01 -15.66
#